data_AF-A0A7S2M3C3-F1
#
_entry.id   AF-A0A7S2M3C3-F1
#
_cell.length_a   1.000
_cell.length_b   1.000
_cell.length_c   1.000
_cell.angle_alpha   90.00
_cell.angle_beta   90.00
_cell.angle_gamma   90.00
#
_symmetry.space_group_name_H-M   'P 1'
#
loop_
_entity.id
_entity.type
_entity.pdbx_description
1 polymer ?
#
loop_
_entity_poly.entity_id
_entity_poly.type
_entity_poly.pdbx_seq_one_letter_code
_entity_poly.pdbx_strand_id
1 'polypeptide(L)'
;QVVKFAPTLWLSEKNLSSKLDFLSKSLGMKTFELRTVVLTYPQILGLSVENNVTPKMHFFLDPEEYDGESIAALQNEESNFVNCGLTKSELKDFVLYQPALLAYSLEGRLKPRITRMRDYNISFLYSPRNIMSYTDEKFEAWLSSQTSSWSIV
;
A
#
# COMPACT_ATOMS: atom_id res chain seq x y z
N GLN A 1 20.21 -3.51 -26.77
CA GLN A 1 18.97 -2.71 -26.89
C GLN A 1 18.82 -1.89 -25.62
N VAL A 2 18.80 -0.57 -25.75
CA VAL A 2 18.98 0.43 -24.69
C VAL A 2 17.61 1.04 -24.36
N VAL A 3 17.25 0.92 -23.07
CA VAL A 3 16.40 1.81 -22.25
C VAL A 3 14.93 2.01 -22.69
N LYS A 4 14.05 1.10 -22.26
CA LYS A 4 12.65 1.43 -21.98
C LYS A 4 12.60 2.09 -20.60
N PHE A 5 12.55 3.42 -20.55
CA PHE A 5 11.92 4.28 -19.52
C PHE A 5 12.44 5.71 -19.74
N ALA A 6 11.85 6.43 -20.68
CA ALA A 6 12.23 7.79 -21.03
C ALA A 6 11.97 8.90 -19.95
N PRO A 7 11.17 8.70 -18.87
CA PRO A 7 11.04 9.72 -17.82
C PRO A 7 12.11 9.68 -16.73
N THR A 8 12.86 8.58 -16.58
CA THR A 8 13.83 8.44 -15.46
C THR A 8 15.04 9.34 -15.60
N LEU A 9 15.38 9.78 -16.82
CA LEU A 9 16.48 10.72 -17.08
C LEU A 9 16.20 12.15 -16.60
N TRP A 10 14.94 12.48 -16.28
CA TRP A 10 14.56 13.78 -15.71
C TRP A 10 14.57 13.82 -14.17
N LEU A 11 14.68 12.66 -13.53
CA LEU A 11 14.79 12.56 -12.08
C LEU A 11 16.28 12.64 -11.72
N SER A 12 16.68 13.71 -11.02
CA SER A 12 18.05 13.81 -10.52
C SER A 12 18.36 12.59 -9.63
N GLU A 13 19.61 12.13 -9.65
CA GLU A 13 20.07 11.03 -8.80
C GLU A 13 19.73 11.29 -7.32
N LYS A 14 19.85 12.56 -6.89
CA LYS A 14 19.43 13.01 -5.56
C LYS A 14 17.95 12.74 -5.29
N ASN A 15 17.05 13.06 -6.23
CA ASN A 15 15.61 12.84 -6.06
C ASN A 15 15.29 11.34 -5.97
N LEU A 16 15.96 10.50 -6.77
CA LEU A 16 15.78 9.05 -6.71
C LEU A 16 16.27 8.47 -5.39
N SER A 17 17.46 8.88 -4.93
CA SER A 17 18.03 8.44 -3.67
C SER A 17 17.16 8.84 -2.47
N SER A 18 16.61 10.07 -2.44
CA SER A 18 15.70 10.49 -1.38
C SER A 18 14.42 9.66 -1.32
N LYS A 19 13.87 9.23 -2.46
CA LYS A 19 12.68 8.35 -2.50
C LYS A 19 12.98 6.95 -1.98
N LEU A 20 14.12 6.39 -2.37
CA LEU A 20 14.54 5.07 -1.91
C LEU A 20 14.89 5.07 -0.42
N ASP A 21 15.56 6.13 0.05
CA ASP A 21 15.85 6.34 1.48
C ASP A 21 14.56 6.45 2.30
N PHE A 22 13.56 7.18 1.79
CA PHE A 22 12.24 7.25 2.42
C PHE A 22 11.60 5.86 2.53
N LEU A 23 11.47 5.11 1.43
CA LEU A 23 10.90 3.76 1.46
C LEU A 23 11.68 2.80 2.38
N SER A 24 13.02 2.91 2.40
CA SER A 24 13.89 2.15 3.29
C SER A 24 13.56 2.43 4.75
N LYS A 25 13.47 3.70 5.14
CA LYS A 25 13.20 4.14 6.52
C LYS A 25 11.76 3.84 6.95
N SER A 26 10.78 4.09 6.09
CA SER A 26 9.36 3.90 6.42
C SER A 26 8.99 2.43 6.64
N LEU A 27 9.57 1.51 5.87
CA LEU A 27 9.23 0.08 5.90
C LEU A 27 10.36 -0.82 6.41
N GLY A 28 11.49 -0.26 6.84
CA GLY A 28 12.67 -1.02 7.25
C GLY A 28 13.26 -1.90 6.15
N MET A 29 13.13 -1.49 4.88
CA MET A 29 13.62 -2.26 3.73
C MET A 29 15.13 -2.17 3.58
N LYS A 30 15.75 -3.33 3.36
CA LYS A 30 17.18 -3.47 3.04
C LYS A 30 17.45 -3.10 1.58
N THR A 31 18.70 -2.79 1.25
CA THR A 31 19.12 -2.39 -0.10
C THR A 31 18.73 -3.41 -1.19
N PHE A 32 18.83 -4.71 -0.91
CA PHE A 32 18.46 -5.73 -1.91
C PHE A 32 16.93 -5.82 -2.11
N GLU A 33 16.13 -5.60 -1.06
CA GLU A 33 14.67 -5.55 -1.13
C GLU A 33 14.22 -4.36 -2.00
N LEU A 34 14.81 -3.18 -1.76
CA LEU A 34 14.58 -1.99 -2.59
C LEU A 34 14.95 -2.23 -4.06
N ARG A 35 16.09 -2.89 -4.32
CA ARG A 35 16.49 -3.26 -5.67
C ARG A 35 15.44 -4.15 -6.34
N THR A 36 14.91 -5.15 -5.63
CA THR A 36 13.85 -6.03 -6.13
C THR A 36 12.60 -5.24 -6.50
N VAL A 37 12.15 -4.33 -5.62
CA VAL A 37 10.99 -3.47 -5.86
C VAL A 37 11.18 -2.59 -7.11
N VAL A 38 12.34 -1.94 -7.25
CA VAL A 38 12.63 -1.08 -8.40
C VAL A 38 12.72 -1.85 -9.71
N LEU A 39 13.34 -3.03 -9.70
CA LEU A 39 13.47 -3.85 -10.91
C LEU A 39 12.14 -4.43 -11.37
N THR A 40 11.26 -4.79 -10.43
CA THR A 40 9.93 -5.35 -10.74
C THR A 40 8.91 -4.28 -11.07
N TYR A 41 9.02 -3.08 -10.49
CA TYR A 41 8.10 -1.99 -10.70
C TYR A 41 8.79 -0.61 -10.69
N PRO A 42 9.53 -0.27 -11.75
CA PRO A 42 10.31 0.97 -11.84
C PRO A 42 9.45 2.24 -11.76
N GLN A 43 8.15 2.13 -12.06
CA GLN A 43 7.16 3.19 -11.94
C GLN A 43 7.06 3.75 -10.50
N ILE A 44 7.46 2.97 -9.48
CA ILE A 44 7.49 3.43 -8.08
C ILE A 44 8.33 4.69 -7.89
N LEU A 45 9.37 4.87 -8.71
CA LEU A 45 10.26 6.03 -8.68
C LEU A 45 9.57 7.31 -9.20
N GLY A 46 8.47 7.16 -9.94
CA GLY A 46 7.65 8.27 -10.41
C GLY A 46 6.66 8.79 -9.35
N LEU A 47 6.39 8.03 -8.30
CA LEU A 47 5.42 8.41 -7.27
C LEU A 47 5.96 9.58 -6.40
N SER A 48 5.06 10.48 -5.98
CA SER A 48 5.38 11.53 -5.01
C SER A 48 5.48 10.94 -3.62
N VAL A 49 6.50 11.32 -2.85
CA VAL A 49 6.61 10.88 -1.44
C VAL A 49 5.45 11.48 -0.65
N GLU A 50 5.37 12.81 -0.61
CA GLU A 50 4.41 13.56 0.18
C GLU A 50 2.95 13.34 -0.27
N ASN A 51 2.71 13.33 -1.59
CA ASN A 51 1.33 13.29 -2.11
C ASN A 51 0.83 11.86 -2.38
N ASN A 52 1.70 10.84 -2.29
CA ASN A 52 1.30 9.47 -2.62
C ASN A 52 1.81 8.41 -1.64
N VAL A 53 3.12 8.35 -1.37
CA VAL A 53 3.68 7.28 -0.51
C VAL A 53 3.29 7.52 0.95
N THR A 54 3.52 8.72 1.48
CA THR A 54 3.22 9.08 2.88
C THR A 54 1.75 8.85 3.25
N PRO A 55 0.74 9.35 2.49
CA PRO A 55 -0.66 9.10 2.80
C PRO A 55 -1.03 7.62 2.77
N LYS A 56 -0.38 6.83 1.91
CA LYS A 56 -0.59 5.38 1.85
C LYS A 56 0.05 4.65 3.02
N MET A 57 1.20 5.11 3.52
CA MET A 57 1.72 4.59 4.78
C MET A 57 0.65 4.78 5.86
N HIS A 58 0.10 5.99 6.01
CA HIS A 58 -0.89 6.30 7.06
C HIS A 58 -2.16 5.47 6.95
N PHE A 59 -2.53 5.13 5.72
CA PHE A 59 -3.67 4.28 5.45
C PHE A 59 -3.42 2.80 5.80
N PHE A 60 -2.24 2.27 5.52
CA PHE A 60 -1.96 0.84 5.72
C PHE A 60 -1.45 0.52 7.13
N LEU A 61 -0.58 1.36 7.69
CA LEU A 61 0.09 1.09 8.95
C LEU A 61 -0.83 1.34 10.15
N ASP A 62 -0.56 0.59 11.21
CA ASP A 62 -1.10 0.89 12.53
C ASP A 62 -0.59 2.28 13.01
N PRO A 63 -1.43 3.12 13.62
CA PRO A 63 -1.01 4.38 14.20
C PRO A 63 0.18 4.23 15.17
N GLU A 64 0.31 3.12 15.89
CA GLU A 64 1.41 2.87 16.82
C GLU A 64 2.78 2.68 16.13
N GLU A 65 2.79 2.38 14.83
CA GLU A 65 4.02 2.26 14.02
C GLU A 65 4.61 3.62 13.65
N TYR A 66 3.95 4.73 14.01
CA TYR A 66 4.43 6.08 13.75
C TYR A 66 5.25 6.66 14.87
N ASP A 67 6.37 7.27 14.46
CA ASP A 67 7.27 8.07 15.26
C ASP A 67 6.62 9.44 15.56
N GLY A 68 5.51 9.44 16.32
CA GLY A 68 5.00 10.57 17.11
C GLY A 68 4.37 11.79 16.43
N GLU A 69 4.65 12.12 15.17
CA GLU A 69 4.37 13.48 14.66
C GLU A 69 3.16 13.64 13.73
N SER A 70 2.64 12.56 13.14
CA SER A 70 1.70 12.69 12.00
C SER A 70 0.27 12.19 12.23
N ILE A 71 -0.04 11.62 13.41
CA ILE A 71 -1.37 11.07 13.67
C ILE A 71 -2.35 12.20 14.07
N ALA A 72 -1.88 13.18 14.86
CA ALA A 72 -2.73 14.25 15.40
C ALA A 72 -3.29 15.22 14.34
N ALA A 73 -2.57 15.43 13.22
CA ALA A 73 -3.04 16.31 12.15
C ALA A 73 -4.16 15.68 11.31
N LEU A 74 -4.18 14.35 11.18
CA LEU A 74 -5.18 13.60 10.43
C LEU A 74 -6.44 13.26 11.26
N GLN A 75 -6.39 13.47 12.58
CA GLN A 75 -7.51 13.22 13.50
C GLN A 75 -8.61 14.30 13.44
N ASN A 76 -8.36 15.44 12.79
CA ASN A 76 -9.29 16.58 12.81
C ASN A 76 -10.36 16.54 11.71
N GLU A 77 -10.26 15.63 10.73
CA GLU A 77 -11.28 15.47 9.69
C GLU A 77 -11.90 14.07 9.73
N GLU A 78 -13.08 14.04 10.35
CA GLU A 78 -14.11 13.00 10.32
C GLU A 78 -13.84 11.66 11.01
N SER A 79 -14.80 11.31 11.86
CA SER A 79 -14.89 10.21 12.83
C SER A 79 -14.92 8.79 12.23
N ASN A 80 -14.20 8.52 11.12
CA ASN A 80 -14.23 7.22 10.46
C ASN A 80 -12.91 6.88 9.73
N PHE A 81 -11.76 7.23 10.30
CA PHE A 81 -10.45 6.93 9.71
C PHE A 81 -10.29 5.41 9.47
N VAL A 82 -10.36 5.02 8.19
CA VAL A 82 -10.16 3.63 7.76
C VAL A 82 -8.65 3.40 7.63
N ASN A 83 -8.02 2.76 8.60
CA ASN A 83 -6.68 2.19 8.44
C ASN A 83 -6.73 0.66 8.32
N CYS A 84 -5.63 0.05 7.85
CA CYS A 84 -5.51 -1.40 7.73
C CYS A 84 -4.89 -2.06 8.98
N GLY A 85 -4.30 -1.29 9.89
CA GLY A 85 -3.72 -1.78 11.14
C GLY A 85 -2.54 -2.74 10.95
N LEU A 86 -1.75 -2.54 9.90
CA LEU A 86 -0.59 -3.38 9.62
C LEU A 86 0.66 -2.90 10.36
N THR A 87 1.51 -3.84 10.75
CA THR A 87 2.89 -3.53 11.15
C THR A 87 3.75 -3.14 9.95
N LYS A 88 4.90 -2.48 10.20
CA LYS A 88 5.86 -2.14 9.13
C LYS A 88 6.33 -3.37 8.35
N SER A 89 6.55 -4.49 9.04
CA SER A 89 6.98 -5.76 8.43
C SER A 89 5.91 -6.37 7.54
N GLU A 90 4.65 -6.38 7.98
CA GLU A 90 3.54 -6.91 7.18
C GLU A 90 3.33 -6.08 5.91
N LEU A 91 3.28 -4.75 6.03
CA LEU A 91 3.16 -3.88 4.87
C LEU A 91 4.35 -4.05 3.92
N LYS A 92 5.57 -4.18 4.45
CA LYS A 92 6.76 -4.50 3.65
C LYS A 92 6.56 -5.76 2.82
N ASP A 93 6.04 -6.84 3.40
CA ASP A 93 5.81 -8.09 2.69
C ASP A 93 4.77 -7.93 1.56
N PHE A 94 3.72 -7.15 1.78
CA PHE A 94 2.76 -6.82 0.72
C PHE A 94 3.41 -6.00 -0.41
N VAL A 95 4.21 -4.99 -0.09
CA VAL A 95 4.90 -4.16 -1.09
C VAL A 95 5.95 -4.96 -1.85
N LEU A 96 6.66 -5.90 -1.21
CA LEU A 96 7.60 -6.79 -1.88
C LEU A 96 6.90 -7.74 -2.85
N TYR A 97 5.72 -8.24 -2.48
CA TYR A 97 4.92 -9.10 -3.34
C TYR A 97 4.28 -8.32 -4.51
N GLN A 98 3.72 -7.15 -4.21
CA GLN A 98 3.05 -6.30 -5.18
C GLN A 98 3.44 -4.82 -4.98
N PRO A 99 4.56 -4.36 -5.58
CA PRO A 99 4.97 -2.96 -5.49
C PRO A 99 3.92 -1.95 -5.99
N ALA A 100 3.10 -2.37 -6.96
CA ALA A 100 1.99 -1.59 -7.49
C ALA A 100 0.92 -1.26 -6.45
N LEU A 101 0.93 -1.89 -5.26
CA LEU A 101 0.07 -1.54 -4.14
C LEU A 101 0.11 -0.04 -3.83
N LEU A 102 1.31 0.56 -3.91
CA LEU A 102 1.51 1.98 -3.65
C LEU A 102 1.07 2.92 -4.79
N ALA A 103 0.70 2.36 -5.95
CA ALA A 103 0.26 3.13 -7.11
C ALA A 103 -1.27 3.21 -7.24
N TYR A 104 -2.03 2.37 -6.53
CA TYR A 104 -3.50 2.45 -6.56
C TYR A 104 -4.01 3.74 -5.91
N SER A 105 -5.13 4.25 -6.42
CA SER A 105 -5.81 5.41 -5.83
C SER A 105 -6.33 5.09 -4.43
N LEU A 106 -6.07 5.97 -3.46
CA LEU A 106 -6.62 5.86 -2.11
C LEU A 106 -8.15 5.89 -2.16
N GLU A 107 -8.72 6.95 -2.72
CA GLU A 107 -10.18 7.13 -2.81
C GLU A 107 -10.83 6.19 -3.82
N GLY A 108 -10.17 5.93 -4.95
CA GLY A 108 -10.78 5.20 -6.06
C GLY A 108 -10.72 3.68 -5.94
N ARG A 109 -9.76 3.12 -5.18
CA ARG A 109 -9.54 1.67 -5.14
C ARG A 109 -9.27 1.14 -3.74
N LEU A 110 -8.35 1.75 -3.00
CA LEU A 110 -7.90 1.22 -1.71
C LEU A 110 -9.01 1.34 -0.65
N LYS A 111 -9.47 2.56 -0.33
CA LYS A 111 -10.51 2.82 0.68
C LYS A 111 -11.79 2.03 0.41
N PRO A 112 -12.39 2.05 -0.80
CA PRO A 112 -13.60 1.28 -1.07
C PRO A 112 -13.45 -0.21 -0.75
N ARG A 113 -12.31 -0.82 -1.10
CA ARG A 113 -12.07 -2.24 -0.84
C ARG A 113 -11.83 -2.54 0.64
N ILE A 114 -11.09 -1.69 1.34
CA ILE A 114 -10.88 -1.86 2.79
C ILE A 114 -12.20 -1.71 3.55
N THR A 115 -13.03 -0.71 3.20
CA THR A 115 -14.36 -0.55 3.80
C THR A 115 -15.21 -1.79 3.59
N ARG A 116 -15.27 -2.31 2.36
CA ARG A 116 -16.00 -3.55 2.08
C ARG A 116 -15.45 -4.73 2.88
N MET A 117 -14.14 -4.94 2.93
CA MET A 117 -13.56 -6.01 3.75
C MET A 117 -13.96 -5.88 5.23
N ARG A 118 -13.99 -4.65 5.77
CA ARG A 118 -14.42 -4.39 7.15
C ARG A 118 -15.90 -4.69 7.38
N ASP A 119 -16.79 -4.37 6.43
CA ASP A 119 -18.22 -4.70 6.51
C ASP A 119 -18.44 -6.22 6.63
N TYR A 120 -17.52 -7.00 6.04
CA TYR A 120 -17.47 -8.46 6.14
C TYR A 120 -16.63 -8.98 7.32
N ASN A 121 -16.17 -8.09 8.21
CA ASN A 121 -15.29 -8.39 9.34
C ASN A 121 -13.97 -9.08 8.95
N ILE A 122 -13.44 -8.77 7.76
CA ILE A 122 -12.19 -9.29 7.23
C ILE A 122 -11.10 -8.24 7.43
N SER A 123 -10.02 -8.61 8.13
CA SER A 123 -8.82 -7.79 8.17
C SER A 123 -8.02 -7.91 6.85
N PHE A 124 -7.48 -6.77 6.38
CA PHE A 124 -6.68 -6.71 5.17
C PHE A 124 -5.47 -7.66 5.20
N LEU A 125 -4.90 -7.91 6.39
CA LEU A 125 -3.80 -8.85 6.59
C LEU A 125 -4.10 -10.25 6.05
N TYR A 126 -5.35 -10.71 6.18
CA TYR A 126 -5.78 -12.04 5.74
C TYR A 126 -6.29 -12.06 4.29
N SER A 127 -6.29 -10.91 3.61
CA SER A 127 -6.69 -10.84 2.21
C SER A 127 -5.60 -11.40 1.28
N PRO A 128 -5.95 -11.86 0.07
CA PRO A 128 -4.96 -12.23 -0.94
C PRO A 128 -3.96 -11.09 -1.18
N ARG A 129 -2.66 -11.40 -1.27
CA ARG A 129 -1.61 -10.38 -1.43
C ARG A 129 -1.78 -9.47 -2.66
N ASN A 130 -2.47 -9.95 -3.68
CA ASN A 130 -2.80 -9.20 -4.89
C ASN A 130 -4.25 -8.74 -4.98
N ILE A 131 -5.00 -8.70 -3.86
CA ILE A 131 -6.43 -8.38 -3.84
C ILE A 131 -6.75 -7.05 -4.54
N MET A 132 -5.84 -6.08 -4.51
CA MET A 132 -6.00 -4.77 -5.16
C MET A 132 -5.90 -4.82 -6.69
N SER A 133 -5.35 -5.89 -7.26
CA SER A 133 -5.30 -6.11 -8.72
C SER A 133 -6.54 -6.78 -9.30
N TYR A 134 -7.42 -7.32 -8.47
CA TYR A 134 -8.62 -8.01 -8.97
C TYR A 134 -9.53 -7.04 -9.70
N THR A 135 -10.26 -7.54 -10.70
CA THR A 135 -11.44 -6.83 -11.21
C THR A 135 -12.48 -6.73 -10.09
N ASP A 136 -13.46 -5.84 -10.25
CA ASP A 136 -14.47 -5.65 -9.21
C ASP A 136 -15.34 -6.91 -9.06
N GLU A 137 -15.64 -7.62 -10.15
CA GLU A 137 -16.35 -8.90 -10.10
C GLU A 137 -15.57 -9.97 -9.34
N LYS A 138 -14.26 -10.09 -9.60
CA LYS A 138 -13.41 -11.07 -8.90
C LYS A 138 -13.24 -10.72 -7.42
N PHE A 139 -13.18 -9.44 -7.09
CA PHE A 139 -13.11 -8.96 -5.71
C PHE A 139 -14.39 -9.30 -4.93
N GLU A 140 -15.56 -9.02 -5.51
CA GLU A 140 -16.86 -9.31 -4.88
C GLU A 140 -17.12 -10.82 -4.76
N ALA A 141 -16.71 -11.62 -5.76
CA ALA A 141 -16.78 -13.07 -5.69
C ALA A 141 -15.91 -13.62 -4.55
N TRP A 142 -14.70 -13.08 -4.37
CA TRP A 142 -13.84 -13.45 -3.25
C TRP A 142 -14.48 -13.08 -1.91
N LEU A 143 -14.99 -11.85 -1.74
CA LEU A 143 -15.68 -11.44 -0.51
C LEU A 143 -16.84 -12.38 -0.15
N SER A 144 -17.70 -12.68 -1.12
CA SER A 144 -18.86 -13.56 -0.94
C SER A 144 -18.44 -14.95 -0.46
N SER A 145 -17.36 -15.51 -1.03
CA SER A 145 -16.83 -16.81 -0.63
C SER A 145 -16.35 -16.88 0.82
N GLN A 146 -15.99 -15.75 1.45
CA GLN A 146 -15.53 -15.73 2.85
C GLN A 146 -16.69 -15.86 3.84
N THR A 147 -17.92 -15.51 3.42
CA THR A 147 -19.10 -15.56 4.29
C THR A 147 -19.91 -16.84 4.21
N SER A 148 -19.68 -17.66 3.18
CA SER A 148 -20.51 -18.84 2.89
C SER A 148 -20.30 -20.04 3.84
N SER A 149 -19.51 -19.90 4.92
CA SER A 149 -19.16 -21.02 5.81
C SER A 149 -20.05 -21.22 7.05
N TRP A 150 -21.14 -20.45 7.24
CA TRP A 150 -22.00 -20.56 8.44
C TRP A 150 -23.49 -20.75 8.18
N SER A 151 -23.85 -21.54 7.16
CA SER A 151 -25.18 -22.17 7.10
C SER A 151 -25.06 -23.63 7.49
N ILE A 152 -24.81 -23.89 8.79
CA ILE A 152 -24.97 -25.23 9.36
C ILE A 152 -26.48 -25.45 9.55
N VAL A 153 -27.00 -26.43 8.81
CA VAL A 153 -28.29 -27.10 9.02
C VAL A 153 -28.25 -27.90 10.31
#